data_AF-A0A529T279-F1
#
_entry.id   AF-A0A529T279-F1
#
_cell.length_a   1.000
_cell.length_b   1.000
_cell.length_c   1.000
_cell.angle_alpha   90.00
_cell.angle_beta   90.00
_cell.angle_gamma   90.00
#
_symmetry.space_group_name_H-M   'P 1'
#
loop_
_entity.id
_entity.type
_entity.pdbx_description
1 polymer ?
#
loop_
_entity_poly.entity_id
_entity_poly.type
_entity_poly.pdbx_seq_one_letter_code
_entity_poly.pdbx_strand_id
1 'polypeptide(L)'
;AYYSPSTVLGEKDGLQSFTAIGTVRQGEVYEGVMGGGFTPTRRDVHWREAMEAPIKPLLAKLDFTAGKPNWGYQLRFGLFEISEDDFQLIGEAMGARLESAAI
;
A
#
# COMPACT_ATOMS: atom_id res chain seq x y z
N ALA A 1 1.94 2.56 1.55
CA ALA A 1 0.49 2.29 1.44
C ALA A 1 0.28 0.84 1.01
N TYR A 2 -0.90 0.28 1.23
CA TYR A 2 -1.29 -1.08 0.85
C TYR A 2 -2.35 -1.01 -0.25
N TYR A 3 -2.08 -1.68 -1.38
CA TYR A 3 -2.97 -1.73 -2.54
C TYR A 3 -3.66 -3.10 -2.61
N SER A 4 -4.98 -3.07 -2.72
CA SER A 4 -5.82 -4.26 -2.91
C SER A 4 -6.34 -4.30 -4.36
N PRO A 5 -5.91 -5.27 -5.19
CA PRO A 5 -6.47 -5.43 -6.54
C PRO A 5 -7.92 -5.95 -6.49
N SER A 6 -8.28 -6.66 -5.42
CA SER A 6 -9.59 -7.26 -5.17
C SER A 6 -9.96 -7.27 -3.69
N THR A 7 -11.24 -7.44 -3.39
CA THR A 7 -11.77 -7.56 -2.01
C THR A 7 -11.43 -8.93 -1.43
N VAL A 8 -11.52 -9.97 -2.27
CA VAL A 8 -11.20 -11.35 -1.90
C VAL A 8 -9.94 -11.79 -2.65
N LEU A 9 -9.03 -12.46 -1.94
CA LEU A 9 -7.79 -12.95 -2.53
C LEU A 9 -8.09 -13.93 -3.67
N GLY A 10 -7.53 -13.66 -4.85
CA GLY A 10 -7.69 -14.50 -6.04
C GLY A 10 -8.90 -14.15 -6.91
N GLU A 11 -9.80 -13.30 -6.44
CA GLU A 11 -10.94 -12.82 -7.23
C GLU A 11 -10.57 -11.65 -8.16
N LYS A 12 -11.43 -11.39 -9.14
CA LYS A 12 -11.30 -10.30 -10.12
C LYS A 12 -12.51 -9.37 -10.06
N ASP A 13 -12.88 -8.96 -8.86
CA ASP A 13 -14.00 -8.04 -8.59
C ASP A 13 -13.68 -6.57 -8.93
N GLY A 14 -12.40 -6.25 -9.12
CA GLY A 14 -11.96 -4.94 -9.64
C GLY A 14 -11.85 -3.85 -8.59
N LEU A 15 -11.64 -4.18 -7.31
CA LEU A 15 -11.50 -3.21 -6.23
C LEU A 15 -10.49 -2.09 -6.55
N GLN A 16 -9.27 -2.48 -6.96
CA GLN A 16 -8.18 -1.57 -7.35
C GLN A 16 -8.05 -0.31 -6.48
N SER A 17 -7.90 -0.50 -5.17
CA SER A 17 -7.93 0.58 -4.18
C SER A 17 -6.79 0.48 -3.19
N PHE A 18 -6.38 1.62 -2.65
CA PHE A 18 -5.58 1.66 -1.44
C PHE A 18 -6.50 1.44 -0.25
N THR A 19 -6.17 0.46 0.58
CA THR A 19 -7.03 -0.02 1.68
C THR A 19 -6.39 0.15 3.06
N ALA A 20 -5.08 0.39 3.11
CA ALA A 20 -4.38 0.72 4.35
C ALA A 20 -3.16 1.62 4.09
N ILE A 21 -2.80 2.45 5.07
CA ILE A 21 -1.59 3.27 5.03
C ILE A 21 -1.00 3.40 6.44
N GLY A 22 0.32 3.40 6.53
CA GLY A 22 1.01 3.42 7.81
C GLY A 22 2.52 3.41 7.65
N THR A 23 3.20 3.53 8.78
CA THR A 23 4.66 3.56 8.88
C THR A 23 5.15 2.29 9.54
N VAL A 24 6.15 1.64 8.93
CA VAL A 24 6.76 0.44 9.51
C VAL A 24 7.41 0.80 10.85
N ARG A 25 7.11 0.04 11.90
CA ARG A 25 7.68 0.28 13.24
C ARG A 25 9.16 -0.06 13.24
N GLN A 26 9.89 0.64 14.12
CA GLN A 26 11.21 0.19 14.53
C GLN A 26 11.09 -1.14 15.27
N GLY A 27 12.04 -2.03 15.03
CA GLY A 27 12.03 -3.39 15.57
C GLY A 27 12.57 -4.42 14.58
N GLU A 28 12.84 -5.61 15.09
CA GLU A 28 13.36 -6.72 14.30
C GLU A 28 12.28 -7.36 13.43
N VAL A 29 12.72 -7.95 12.32
CA VAL A 29 11.88 -8.83 11.51
C VAL A 29 11.60 -10.10 12.32
N TYR A 30 10.35 -10.54 12.35
CA TYR A 30 9.95 -11.74 13.09
C TYR A 30 9.12 -12.69 12.22
N GLU A 31 8.98 -13.93 12.67
CA GLU A 31 8.17 -14.94 12.01
C GLU A 31 6.70 -14.86 12.47
N GLY A 32 5.75 -14.79 11.53
CA GLY A 32 4.32 -14.76 11.83
C GLY A 32 3.62 -16.04 11.39
N VAL A 33 3.05 -16.80 12.33
CA VAL A 33 2.32 -18.05 12.05
C VAL A 33 0.96 -17.74 11.41
N MET A 34 0.78 -18.15 10.15
CA MET A 34 -0.45 -17.93 9.38
C MET A 34 -1.30 -19.20 9.19
N GLY A 35 -0.87 -20.33 9.78
CA GLY A 35 -1.51 -21.63 9.64
C GLY A 35 -1.00 -22.45 8.45
N GLY A 36 -1.31 -23.75 8.42
CA GLY A 36 -0.92 -24.64 7.32
C GLY A 36 0.60 -24.81 7.13
N GLY A 37 1.40 -24.58 8.18
CA GLY A 37 2.87 -24.57 8.09
C GLY A 37 3.46 -23.33 7.41
N PHE A 38 2.63 -22.31 7.12
CA PHE A 38 3.07 -21.06 6.52
C PHE A 38 3.46 -20.04 7.59
N THR A 39 4.77 -19.78 7.70
CA THR A 39 5.34 -18.85 8.69
C THR A 39 6.26 -17.84 8.00
N PRO A 40 5.72 -16.87 7.26
CA PRO A 40 6.52 -15.83 6.61
C PRO A 40 7.09 -14.84 7.61
N THR A 41 8.15 -14.15 7.19
CA THR A 41 8.70 -13.00 7.90
C THR A 41 7.72 -11.81 7.86
N ARG A 42 7.75 -11.01 8.93
CA ARG A 42 6.84 -9.90 9.22
C ARG A 42 7.57 -8.75 9.88
N ARG A 43 7.00 -7.55 9.71
CA ARG A 43 7.31 -6.35 10.49
C ARG A 43 6.01 -5.70 10.92
N ASP A 44 6.02 -5.10 12.10
CA ASP A 44 4.87 -4.33 12.56
C ASP A 44 4.75 -3.01 11.81
N VAL A 45 3.52 -2.52 11.70
CA VAL A 45 3.19 -1.23 11.08
C VAL A 45 2.33 -0.43 12.06
N HIS A 46 2.68 0.83 12.28
CA HIS A 46 1.77 1.81 12.86
C HIS A 46 0.80 2.26 11.76
N TRP A 47 -0.37 1.60 11.71
CA TRP A 47 -1.44 1.96 10.80
C TRP A 47 -2.09 3.29 11.19
N ARG A 48 -2.47 4.09 10.20
CA ARG A 48 -3.23 5.33 10.40
C ARG A 48 -4.72 5.06 10.18
N GLU A 49 -5.56 5.82 10.86
CA GLU A 49 -6.97 5.91 10.48
C GLU A 49 -7.06 6.47 9.07
N ALA A 50 -7.75 5.73 8.19
CA ALA A 50 -7.79 6.00 6.77
C ALA A 50 -9.03 5.32 6.15
N MET A 51 -9.53 5.90 5.08
CA MET A 51 -10.60 5.33 4.26
C MET A 51 -10.03 4.67 3.01
N GLU A 52 -10.78 3.73 2.44
CA GLU A 52 -10.47 3.17 1.13
C GLU A 52 -10.45 4.27 0.06
N ALA A 53 -9.43 4.26 -0.80
CA ALA A 53 -9.30 5.20 -1.91
C ALA A 53 -9.02 4.46 -3.24
N PRO A 54 -9.90 4.57 -4.25
CA PRO A 54 -9.64 3.97 -5.56
C PRO A 54 -8.41 4.60 -6.22
N ILE A 55 -7.59 3.79 -6.90
CA ILE A 55 -6.38 4.30 -7.58
C ILE A 55 -6.72 5.13 -8.83
N LYS A 56 -7.89 4.90 -9.43
CA LYS A 56 -8.27 5.48 -10.74
C LYS A 56 -8.14 7.00 -10.82
N PRO A 57 -8.60 7.81 -9.83
CA PRO A 57 -8.42 9.27 -9.85
C PRO A 57 -6.97 9.74 -9.66
N LEU A 58 -6.08 8.85 -9.21
CA LEU A 58 -4.69 9.13 -8.89
C LEU A 58 -3.73 8.75 -10.03
N LEU A 59 -4.17 7.98 -11.02
CA LEU A 59 -3.30 7.44 -12.08
C LEU A 59 -2.52 8.50 -12.86
N ALA A 60 -3.07 9.70 -13.02
CA ALA A 60 -2.40 10.80 -13.72
C ALA A 60 -1.51 11.66 -12.80
N LYS A 61 -1.54 11.41 -11.48
CA LYS A 61 -0.87 12.22 -10.46
C LYS A 61 0.31 11.49 -9.82
N LEU A 62 0.22 10.17 -9.66
CA LEU A 62 1.27 9.40 -9.00
C LEU A 62 2.45 9.19 -9.95
N ASP A 63 3.67 9.40 -9.46
CA ASP A 63 4.91 9.20 -10.20
C ASP A 63 5.02 7.77 -10.73
N PHE A 64 4.59 6.78 -9.96
CA PHE A 64 4.67 5.38 -10.41
C PHE A 64 3.66 5.01 -11.51
N THR A 65 2.64 5.85 -11.77
CA THR A 65 1.58 5.58 -12.77
C THR A 65 1.52 6.57 -13.92
N ALA A 66 1.81 7.85 -13.69
CA ALA A 66 1.60 8.92 -14.66
C ALA A 66 2.44 8.70 -15.92
N GLY A 67 1.79 8.70 -17.09
CA GLY A 67 2.45 8.46 -18.38
C GLY A 67 2.99 7.03 -18.60
N LYS A 68 2.71 6.09 -17.68
CA LYS A 68 3.24 4.72 -17.73
C LYS A 68 2.14 3.71 -18.06
N PRO A 69 2.02 3.20 -19.30
CA PRO A 69 0.89 2.33 -19.70
C PRO A 69 0.84 0.99 -18.96
N ASN A 70 1.98 0.49 -18.47
CA ASN A 70 2.10 -0.79 -17.76
C ASN A 70 2.39 -0.62 -16.26
N TRP A 71 1.93 0.48 -15.65
CA TRP A 71 2.16 0.77 -14.23
C TRP A 71 1.76 -0.38 -13.29
N GLY A 72 0.76 -1.19 -13.66
CA GLY A 72 0.30 -2.30 -12.83
C GLY A 72 1.29 -3.47 -12.73
N TYR A 73 2.33 -3.53 -13.58
CA TYR A 73 3.29 -4.62 -13.57
C TYR A 73 4.09 -4.69 -12.26
N GLN A 74 4.49 -3.54 -11.71
CA GLN A 74 5.27 -3.49 -10.46
C GLN A 74 4.51 -4.02 -9.24
N LEU A 75 3.16 -3.98 -9.26
CA LEU A 75 2.32 -4.51 -8.19
C LEU A 75 2.38 -6.04 -8.06
N ARG A 76 2.97 -6.75 -9.03
CA ARG A 76 3.11 -8.21 -9.00
C ARG A 76 4.24 -8.69 -8.09
N PHE A 77 5.15 -7.80 -7.67
CA PHE A 77 6.33 -8.16 -6.87
C PHE A 77 6.09 -8.08 -5.35
N GLY A 78 4.85 -7.81 -4.92
CA GLY A 78 4.46 -7.76 -3.52
C GLY A 78 4.79 -6.43 -2.84
N LEU A 79 5.99 -5.87 -3.05
CA LEU A 79 6.36 -4.53 -2.60
C LEU A 79 7.28 -3.86 -3.62
N PHE A 80 7.18 -2.53 -3.71
CA PHE A 80 8.10 -1.67 -4.43
C PHE A 80 8.12 -0.29 -3.77
N GLU A 81 9.18 0.46 -4.01
CA GLU A 81 9.35 1.81 -3.48
C GLU A 81 8.53 2.83 -4.29
N ILE A 82 7.92 3.79 -3.60
CA ILE A 82 7.22 4.95 -4.19
C ILE A 82 7.86 6.23 -3.66
N SER A 83 7.68 7.34 -4.37
CA SER A 83 8.16 8.64 -3.89
C SER A 83 7.43 9.07 -2.61
N GLU A 84 8.04 9.99 -1.88
CA GLU A 84 7.38 10.63 -0.73
C GLU A 84 6.10 11.36 -1.18
N ASP A 85 6.15 12.05 -2.33
CA ASP A 85 5.00 12.73 -2.92
C ASP A 85 3.85 11.75 -3.23
N ASP A 86 4.15 10.58 -3.81
CA ASP A 86 3.14 9.53 -4.03
C ASP A 86 2.53 9.06 -2.70
N PHE A 87 3.35 8.87 -1.67
CA PHE A 87 2.87 8.47 -0.35
C PHE A 87 1.93 9.53 0.27
N GLN A 88 2.27 10.81 0.13
CA GLN A 88 1.41 11.92 0.58
C GLN A 88 0.10 11.97 -0.20
N LEU A 89 0.14 11.93 -1.54
CA LEU A 89 -1.05 11.94 -2.40
C LEU A 89 -2.00 10.77 -2.10
N ILE A 90 -1.45 9.58 -1.83
CA ILE A 90 -2.26 8.43 -1.42
C ILE A 90 -2.88 8.69 -0.04
N GLY A 91 -2.11 9.19 0.92
CA GLY A 91 -2.61 9.52 2.26
C GLY A 91 -3.74 10.54 2.24
N GLU A 92 -3.59 11.62 1.46
CA GLU A 92 -4.63 12.63 1.24
C GLU A 92 -5.90 12.02 0.66
N ALA A 93 -5.77 11.19 -0.38
CA ALA A 93 -6.90 10.52 -1.01
C ALA A 93 -7.63 9.58 -0.04
N MET A 94 -6.90 8.98 0.89
CA MET A 94 -7.44 8.13 1.95
C MET A 94 -7.95 8.91 3.17
N GLY A 95 -7.82 10.25 3.19
CA GLY A 95 -8.17 11.06 4.37
C GLY A 95 -7.30 10.76 5.60
N ALA A 96 -6.11 10.17 5.39
CA ALA A 96 -5.21 9.80 6.46
C ALA A 96 -4.38 11.00 6.92
N ARG A 97 -4.34 11.24 8.22
CA ARG A 97 -3.39 12.22 8.78
C ARG A 97 -2.01 11.60 8.78
N LEU A 98 -1.15 11.96 7.84
CA LEU A 98 0.25 11.52 7.85
C LEU A 98 1.06 12.45 8.76
N GLU A 99 2.01 11.88 9.51
CA GLU A 99 3.03 12.67 10.19
C GLU A 99 4.21 12.81 9.24
N SER A 100 4.73 14.03 9.11
CA SER A 100 6.04 14.25 8.49
C SER A 100 7.09 13.53 9.32
N ALA A 101 7.98 12.77 8.68
CA ALA A 101 9.12 12.21 9.39
C ALA A 101 9.94 13.37 9.97
N ALA A 102 10.04 13.45 11.29
CA ALA A 102 11.00 14.32 11.93
C ALA A 102 12.40 13.81 11.53
N ILE A 103 13.17 14.66 10.86
CA ILE A 103 14.59 14.44 10.54
C ILE A 103 15.39 14.45 11.85
#